data_AF-A0A2G8KGG7-F1
#
_entry.id   AF-A0A2G8KGG7-F1
#
_cell.length_a   1.000
_cell.length_b   1.000
_cell.length_c   1.000
_cell.angle_alpha   90.00
_cell.angle_beta   90.00
_cell.angle_gamma   90.00
#
_symmetry.space_group_name_H-M   'P 1'
#
loop_
_entity.id
_entity.type
_entity.pdbx_description
1 polymer ?
#
loop_
_entity_poly.entity_id
_entity_poly.type
_entity_poly.pdbx_seq_one_letter_code
_entity_poly.pdbx_strand_id
1 'polypeptide(L)'
;EGESYINSDCSLRITCNSNNLTSESYSCSADATCEERNDVRRCYCNEWFEGDGLTCTRSGPIDCSDLYAANRTNNGAYTIYPAGSSGFEVYCEMSSGGWTILQRRTSSSVSFYRN
;
A
#
# COMPACT_ATOMS: atom_id res chain seq x y z
N GLU A 1 -12.66 -27.09 13.85
CA GLU A 1 -11.92 -25.84 13.60
C GLU A 1 -12.57 -24.76 14.46
N GLY A 2 -11.79 -23.95 15.17
CA GLY A 2 -12.33 -22.88 16.00
C GLY A 2 -12.67 -21.66 15.15
N GLU A 3 -13.80 -21.02 15.43
CA GLU A 3 -14.14 -19.75 14.81
C GLU A 3 -13.43 -18.61 15.55
N SER A 4 -12.85 -17.66 14.80
CA SER A 4 -12.21 -16.46 15.37
C SER A 4 -12.91 -15.20 14.89
N TYR A 5 -13.19 -14.29 15.83
CA TYR A 5 -13.84 -13.02 15.60
C TYR A 5 -12.99 -11.86 16.11
N ILE A 6 -12.97 -10.75 15.38
CA ILE A 6 -12.30 -9.50 15.77
C ILE A 6 -13.36 -8.49 16.18
N ASN A 7 -13.18 -7.88 17.35
CA ASN A 7 -14.12 -6.87 17.85
C ASN A 7 -14.08 -5.57 17.02
N SER A 8 -15.09 -4.72 17.21
CA SER A 8 -15.34 -3.54 16.37
C SER A 8 -14.19 -2.53 16.32
N ASP A 9 -13.39 -2.43 17.37
CA ASP A 9 -12.24 -1.53 17.46
C ASP A 9 -10.90 -2.23 17.14
N CYS A 10 -10.94 -3.50 16.71
CA CYS A 10 -9.77 -4.35 16.48
C CYS A 10 -8.77 -4.40 17.65
N SER A 11 -9.23 -4.23 18.90
CA SER A 11 -8.37 -4.37 20.09
C SER A 11 -8.26 -5.80 20.59
N LEU A 12 -9.19 -6.68 20.22
CA LEU A 12 -9.26 -8.07 20.69
C LEU A 12 -9.58 -9.05 19.56
N ARG A 13 -8.90 -10.19 19.61
CA ARG A 13 -9.24 -11.40 18.86
C ARG A 13 -9.87 -12.40 19.81
N ILE A 14 -11.10 -12.81 19.52
CA ILE A 14 -11.86 -13.79 20.30
C ILE A 14 -11.87 -15.10 19.51
N THR A 15 -11.49 -16.21 20.13
CA THR A 15 -11.50 -17.54 19.50
C THR A 15 -12.38 -18.47 20.30
N CYS A 16 -13.29 -19.18 19.63
CA CYS A 16 -14.16 -20.18 20.26
C CYS A 16 -13.68 -21.59 19.90
N ASN A 17 -13.25 -22.34 20.92
CA ASN A 17 -12.83 -23.74 20.79
C ASN A 17 -13.64 -24.62 21.74
N SER A 18 -14.57 -25.42 21.22
CA SER A 18 -15.38 -26.38 22.00
C SER A 18 -16.02 -25.77 23.26
N ASN A 19 -16.70 -24.62 23.10
CA ASN A 19 -17.32 -23.80 24.15
C ASN A 19 -16.36 -23.07 25.10
N ASN A 20 -15.05 -23.10 24.86
CA ASN A 20 -14.08 -22.25 25.54
C ASN A 20 -13.79 -21.01 24.70
N LEU A 21 -14.12 -19.84 25.23
CA LEU A 21 -13.84 -18.54 24.62
C LEU A 21 -12.52 -18.01 25.18
N THR A 22 -11.55 -17.81 24.29
CA THR A 22 -10.29 -17.12 24.61
C THR A 22 -10.26 -15.77 23.93
N SER A 23 -9.73 -14.75 24.63
CA SER A 23 -9.52 -13.41 24.09
C SER A 23 -8.07 -13.03 24.20
N GLU A 24 -7.50 -12.53 23.10
CA GLU A 24 -6.12 -12.06 23.03
C GLU A 24 -6.07 -10.64 22.50
N SER A 25 -5.03 -9.89 22.88
CA SER A 25 -4.79 -8.56 22.33
C SER A 25 -4.59 -8.65 20.81
N TYR A 26 -5.27 -7.78 20.09
CA TYR A 26 -5.15 -7.65 18.65
C TYR A 26 -4.84 -6.19 18.33
N SER A 27 -3.93 -5.94 17.40
CA SER A 27 -3.56 -4.59 16.99
C SER A 27 -3.00 -4.66 15.59
N CYS A 28 -3.52 -3.82 14.70
CA CYS A 28 -3.06 -3.78 13.32
C CYS A 28 -1.63 -3.24 13.22
N SER A 29 -0.95 -3.62 12.13
CA SER A 29 0.26 -2.92 11.70
C SER A 29 -0.02 -1.41 11.57
N ALA A 30 1.01 -0.57 11.75
CA ALA A 30 0.92 0.85 11.43
C ALA A 30 0.57 1.10 9.95
N ASP A 31 0.90 0.14 9.08
CA ASP A 31 0.60 0.16 7.64
C ASP A 31 -0.64 -0.66 7.29
N ALA A 32 -1.57 -0.83 8.23
CA ALA A 32 -2.84 -1.52 8.01
C ALA A 32 -4.03 -0.75 8.61
N THR A 33 -5.20 -0.98 8.04
CA THR A 33 -6.47 -0.44 8.51
C THR A 33 -7.35 -1.57 9.04
N CYS A 34 -7.96 -1.36 10.20
CA CYS A 34 -9.03 -2.22 10.72
C CYS A 34 -10.34 -1.88 10.00
N GLU A 35 -10.86 -2.81 9.20
CA GLU A 35 -12.14 -2.63 8.54
C GLU A 35 -12.82 -3.97 8.27
N GLU A 36 -14.05 -3.93 7.76
CA GLU A 36 -14.84 -5.11 7.42
C GLU A 36 -14.97 -5.21 5.89
N ARG A 37 -14.51 -6.33 5.31
CA ARG A 37 -14.65 -6.62 3.87
C ARG A 37 -15.33 -7.97 3.70
N ASN A 38 -16.45 -8.02 2.99
CA ASN A 38 -17.26 -9.23 2.79
C ASN A 38 -17.61 -9.92 4.13
N ASP A 39 -18.15 -9.17 5.09
CA ASP A 39 -18.53 -9.62 6.44
C ASP A 39 -17.38 -10.14 7.32
N VAL A 40 -16.12 -9.96 6.90
CA VAL A 40 -14.93 -10.32 7.68
C VAL A 40 -14.26 -9.04 8.18
N ARG A 41 -14.31 -8.82 9.51
CA ARG A 41 -13.54 -7.76 10.17
C ARG A 41 -12.14 -8.27 10.51
N ARG A 42 -11.11 -7.57 10.04
CA ARG A 42 -9.70 -7.81 10.37
C ARG A 42 -8.85 -6.62 9.95
N CYS A 43 -7.56 -6.68 10.27
CA CYS A 43 -6.58 -5.76 9.70
C CYS A 43 -6.34 -6.10 8.22
N TYR A 44 -6.35 -5.08 7.38
CA TYR A 44 -5.98 -5.16 5.97
C TYR A 44 -4.83 -4.19 5.72
N CYS A 45 -3.74 -4.65 5.10
CA CYS A 45 -2.65 -3.77 4.74
C CYS A 45 -3.15 -2.64 3.83
N ASN A 46 -2.59 -1.45 4.05
CA ASN A 46 -2.88 -0.28 3.25
C ASN A 46 -2.40 -0.49 1.81
N GLU A 47 -2.84 0.39 0.90
CA GLU A 47 -2.39 0.34 -0.49
C GLU A 47 -0.85 0.36 -0.55
N TRP A 48 -0.27 -0.48 -1.43
CA TRP A 48 1.18 -0.66 -1.60
C TRP A 48 1.88 -1.41 -0.46
N PHE A 49 1.12 -2.10 0.38
CA PHE A 49 1.63 -3.02 1.38
C PHE A 49 0.93 -4.38 1.27
N GLU A 50 1.69 -5.43 1.55
CA GLU A 50 1.21 -6.82 1.52
C GLU A 50 1.54 -7.54 2.83
N GLY A 51 0.70 -8.50 3.20
CA GLY A 51 0.86 -9.28 4.42
C GLY A 51 -0.46 -9.72 5.04
N ASP A 52 -0.43 -10.07 6.32
CA ASP A 52 -1.60 -10.58 7.07
C ASP A 52 -2.41 -9.47 7.79
N GLY A 53 -1.97 -8.21 7.68
CA GLY A 53 -2.55 -7.05 8.35
C GLY A 53 -2.00 -6.77 9.74
N LEU A 54 -1.33 -7.75 10.36
CA LEU A 54 -0.56 -7.57 11.60
C LEU A 54 0.89 -7.20 11.27
N THR A 55 1.43 -7.85 10.24
CA THR A 55 2.70 -7.55 9.60
C THR A 55 2.41 -7.17 8.16
N CYS A 56 2.78 -5.95 7.79
CA CYS A 56 2.65 -5.45 6.44
C CYS A 56 4.03 -5.03 5.95
N THR A 57 4.40 -5.53 4.77
CA THR A 57 5.66 -5.20 4.09
C THR A 57 5.35 -4.41 2.84
N ARG A 58 6.08 -3.32 2.63
CA ARG A 58 5.89 -2.46 1.48
C ARG A 58 6.14 -3.24 0.18
N SER A 59 5.14 -3.29 -0.68
CA SER A 59 5.15 -3.88 -2.03
C SER A 59 4.78 -2.86 -3.11
N GLY A 60 4.91 -1.57 -2.80
CA GLY A 60 4.56 -0.48 -3.70
C GLY A 60 5.29 -0.47 -5.04
N PRO A 61 4.79 0.33 -5.99
CA PRO A 61 5.30 0.35 -7.35
C PRO A 61 6.76 0.77 -7.35
N ILE A 62 7.62 -0.01 -7.99
CA ILE A 62 9.04 0.28 -8.11
C ILE A 62 9.23 1.42 -9.13
N ASP A 63 8.36 1.47 -10.14
CA ASP A 63 8.37 2.49 -11.18
C ASP A 63 6.95 2.78 -11.75
N CYS A 64 6.88 3.63 -12.77
CA CYS A 64 5.63 3.99 -13.43
C CYS A 64 4.99 2.85 -14.24
N SER A 65 5.75 1.80 -14.58
CA SER A 65 5.21 0.64 -15.30
C SER A 65 4.39 -0.24 -14.36
N ASP A 66 4.81 -0.39 -13.11
CA ASP A 66 4.03 -1.06 -12.06
C ASP A 66 2.72 -0.31 -11.78
N LEU A 67 2.78 1.03 -11.72
CA LEU A 67 1.58 1.87 -11.59
C LEU A 67 0.61 1.65 -12.76
N TYR A 68 1.14 1.61 -13.99
CA TYR A 68 0.34 1.34 -15.18
C TYR A 68 -0.31 -0.05 -15.14
N ALA A 69 0.43 -1.08 -14.73
CA ALA A 69 -0.09 -2.43 -14.53
C ALA A 69 -1.17 -2.50 -13.44
N ALA A 70 -1.06 -1.65 -12.41
CA ALA A 70 -2.09 -1.45 -11.38
C ALA A 70 -3.27 -0.56 -11.85
N ASN A 71 -3.45 -0.39 -13.16
CA ASN A 71 -4.51 0.42 -13.79
C ASN A 71 -4.48 1.91 -13.42
N ARG A 72 -3.32 2.45 -12.99
CA ARG A 72 -3.12 3.90 -12.88
C ARG A 72 -2.74 4.44 -14.26
N THR A 73 -3.73 4.90 -15.01
CA THR A 73 -3.57 5.24 -16.45
C THR A 73 -3.52 6.74 -16.74
N ASN A 74 -3.62 7.61 -15.73
CA ASN A 74 -3.54 9.06 -15.91
C ASN A 74 -2.09 9.54 -15.88
N ASN A 75 -1.70 10.41 -16.81
CA ASN A 75 -0.40 11.09 -16.73
C ASN A 75 -0.35 11.99 -15.49
N GLY A 76 0.76 12.00 -14.76
CA GLY A 76 0.85 12.81 -13.55
C GLY A 76 2.04 12.48 -12.68
N ALA A 77 2.10 13.14 -11.52
CA ALA A 77 3.09 12.85 -10.50
C ALA A 77 2.59 11.70 -9.61
N TYR A 78 3.46 10.73 -9.34
CA TYR A 78 3.18 9.56 -8.51
C TYR A 78 4.37 9.25 -7.61
N THR A 79 4.13 8.70 -6.42
CA THR A 79 5.18 8.16 -5.57
C THR A 79 5.54 6.75 -6.01
N ILE A 80 6.83 6.50 -6.24
CA ILE A 80 7.38 5.16 -6.49
C ILE A 80 8.38 4.80 -5.40
N TYR A 81 8.65 3.50 -5.24
CA TYR A 81 9.49 2.94 -4.19
C TYR A 81 10.60 2.04 -4.74
N PRO A 82 11.61 2.57 -5.45
CA PRO A 82 12.76 1.79 -5.88
C PRO A 82 13.49 1.10 -4.73
N ALA A 83 14.24 0.04 -5.04
CA ALA A 83 15.01 -0.71 -4.05
C ALA A 83 15.91 0.21 -3.22
N GLY A 84 15.83 0.09 -1.88
CA GLY A 84 16.60 0.91 -0.94
C GLY A 84 16.10 2.35 -0.76
N SER A 85 15.02 2.76 -1.45
CA SER A 85 14.41 4.09 -1.29
C SER A 85 13.30 4.07 -0.25
N SER A 86 13.08 5.18 0.46
CA SER A 86 11.86 5.42 1.27
C SER A 86 10.64 5.76 0.41
N GLY A 87 10.85 6.01 -0.88
CA GLY A 87 9.85 6.49 -1.83
C GLY A 87 10.07 7.95 -2.19
N PHE A 88 9.85 8.29 -3.45
CA PHE A 88 9.89 9.68 -3.93
C PHE A 88 8.95 9.87 -5.11
N GLU A 89 8.59 11.13 -5.36
CA GLU A 89 7.70 11.49 -6.46
C GLU A 89 8.43 11.51 -7.80
N VAL A 90 7.81 10.91 -8.81
CA VAL A 90 8.23 10.95 -10.22
C VAL A 90 7.06 11.36 -11.09
N TYR A 91 7.35 11.93 -12.26
CA TYR A 91 6.33 12.13 -13.28
C TYR A 91 6.20 10.87 -14.13
N CYS A 92 5.00 10.31 -14.20
CA CYS A 92 4.65 9.15 -15.02
C CYS A 92 3.90 9.58 -16.28
N GLU A 93 4.40 9.14 -17.44
CA GLU A 93 3.69 9.22 -18.72
C GLU A 93 3.01 7.88 -19.01
N MET A 94 1.77 7.76 -18.55
CA MET A 94 0.92 6.57 -18.66
C MET A 94 0.35 6.37 -20.07
N SER A 95 0.05 7.45 -20.80
CA SER A 95 -0.45 7.37 -22.18
C SER A 95 0.50 6.65 -23.14
N SER A 96 1.78 6.60 -22.80
CA SER A 96 2.84 5.96 -23.57
C SER A 96 3.24 4.58 -22.99
N GLY A 97 2.47 4.04 -22.03
CA GLY A 97 2.71 2.72 -21.43
C GLY A 97 3.40 2.73 -20.06
N GLY A 98 3.34 3.83 -19.31
CA GLY A 98 3.85 3.88 -17.93
C GLY A 98 5.32 4.27 -17.81
N TRP A 99 5.76 5.28 -18.58
CA TRP A 99 7.17 5.71 -18.53
C TRP A 99 7.48 6.59 -17.32
N THR A 100 8.52 6.22 -16.59
CA THR A 100 9.12 7.08 -15.55
C THR A 100 9.99 8.15 -16.21
N ILE A 101 9.56 9.40 -16.13
CA ILE A 101 10.27 10.53 -16.75
C ILE A 101 11.35 11.05 -15.80
N LEU A 102 12.62 10.85 -16.15
CA LEU A 102 13.78 11.34 -15.40
C LEU A 102 14.16 12.79 -15.75
N GLN A 103 13.87 13.21 -16.98
CA GLN A 103 14.18 14.56 -17.45
C GLN A 103 13.17 14.99 -18.50
N ARG A 104 12.70 16.24 -18.42
CA ARG A 104 11.81 16.83 -19.42
C ARG A 104 12.15 18.31 -19.61
N ARG A 105 12.20 18.75 -20.87
CA ARG A 105 12.32 20.16 -21.24
C ARG A 105 11.15 20.56 -22.13
N THR A 106 10.28 21.44 -21.62
CA THR A 106 9.13 21.98 -22.36
C THR A 106 9.32 23.44 -22.73
N SER A 107 10.25 24.14 -22.09
CA SER A 107 10.58 25.53 -22.34
C SER A 107 12.01 25.84 -21.87
N SER A 108 12.48 27.06 -22.12
CA SER A 108 13.76 27.58 -21.62
C SER A 108 13.69 28.15 -20.19
N SER A 109 12.55 27.99 -19.49
CA SER A 109 12.30 28.58 -18.17
C SER A 109 13.19 28.05 -17.05
N VAL A 110 13.70 26.82 -17.19
CA VAL A 110 14.59 26.20 -16.21
C VAL A 110 15.97 26.04 -16.83
N SER A 111 16.99 26.66 -16.22
CA SER A 111 18.39 26.46 -16.60
C SER A 111 18.90 25.10 -16.10
N PHE A 112 19.56 24.38 -17.00
CA PHE A 112 20.25 23.11 -16.73
C PHE A 112 21.75 23.31 -16.44
N TYR A 113 22.26 24.55 -16.54
CA TYR A 113 23.62 24.87 -16.13
C TYR A 113 23.68 24.96 -14.60
N ARG A 114 23.96 23.84 -13.94
CA ARG A 114 24.02 23.65 -12.49
C ARG A 114 25.24 22.80 -12.12
N ASN A 115 25.76 23.00 -10.91
CA ASN A 115 26.90 22.25 -10.36
C ASN A 115 26.45 20.99 -9.62
#